data_AF-A0A1H9JYY3-F1
#
_entry.id   AF-A0A1H9JYY3-F1
#
_cell.length_a   1.000
_cell.length_b   1.000
_cell.length_c   1.000
_cell.angle_alpha   90.00
_cell.angle_beta   90.00
_cell.angle_gamma   90.00
#
_symmetry.space_group_name_H-M   'P 1'
#
loop_
_entity.id
_entity.type
_entity.pdbx_description
1 polymer ?
#
loop_
_entity_poly.entity_id
_entity_poly.type
_entity_poly.pdbx_seq_one_letter_code
_entity_poly.pdbx_strand_id
1 'polypeptide(L)'
;MSIRGINKNSFEHLIEALNYLERLQTAMDVESEQGDQLKEIREELFLVFGKYEKLIQELCDQVAVYQDLYYKVKFRFLPEKLKALRRTVPETAQEFILLRESIRKSYGS
;
A
#
# COMPACT_ATOMS: atom_id res chain seq x y z
N MET A 1 -7.38 -3.51 13.54
CA MET A 1 -6.14 -4.26 13.80
C MET A 1 -5.12 -3.88 12.75
N SER A 2 -3.95 -3.38 13.14
CA SER A 2 -2.85 -3.10 12.20
C SER A 2 -2.16 -4.43 11.90
N ILE A 3 -2.29 -4.94 10.69
CA ILE A 3 -1.51 -6.08 10.22
C ILE A 3 -0.07 -5.57 10.10
N ARG A 4 0.74 -5.76 11.13
CA ARG A 4 2.18 -5.56 11.04
C ARG A 4 2.73 -6.71 10.19
N GLY A 5 2.93 -6.45 8.91
CA GLY A 5 3.60 -7.41 8.02
C GLY A 5 5.03 -7.68 8.46
N ILE A 6 5.59 -8.80 8.00
CA ILE A 6 7.01 -9.12 8.20
C ILE A 6 7.81 -8.12 7.37
N ASN A 7 8.66 -7.33 8.03
CA ASN A 7 9.55 -6.42 7.32
C ASN A 7 10.73 -7.19 6.71
N LYS A 8 11.38 -6.58 5.71
CA LYS A 8 12.51 -7.18 5.00
C LYS A 8 13.64 -7.65 5.93
N ASN A 9 13.95 -6.88 6.97
CA ASN A 9 15.01 -7.25 7.91
C ASN A 9 14.67 -8.53 8.67
N SER A 10 13.42 -8.69 9.11
CA SER A 10 12.94 -9.91 9.76
C SER A 10 13.01 -11.13 8.83
N PHE A 11 12.73 -10.94 7.53
CA PHE A 11 12.90 -11.99 6.53
C PHE A 11 14.38 -12.36 6.35
N GLU A 12 15.26 -11.37 6.16
CA GLU A 12 16.70 -11.56 5.98
C GLU A 12 17.33 -12.29 7.18
N HIS A 13 17.01 -11.89 8.40
CA HIS A 13 17.48 -12.56 9.62
C HIS A 13 17.03 -14.02 9.69
N LEU A 14 15.79 -14.32 9.27
CA LEU A 14 15.30 -15.69 9.28
C LEU A 14 16.02 -16.55 8.24
N ILE A 15 16.27 -16.02 7.04
CA ILE A 15 17.06 -16.72 6.02
C ILE A 15 18.50 -16.97 6.50
N GLU A 16 19.13 -15.97 7.12
CA GLU A 16 20.47 -16.15 7.71
C GLU A 16 20.48 -17.25 8.77
N ALA A 17 19.49 -17.28 9.67
CA ALA A 17 19.37 -18.32 10.68
C ALA A 17 19.23 -19.72 10.06
N LEU A 18 18.42 -19.87 9.00
CA LEU A 18 18.28 -21.13 8.26
C LEU A 18 19.61 -21.55 7.60
N ASN A 19 20.36 -20.60 7.03
CA ASN A 19 21.68 -20.87 6.46
C ASN A 19 22.70 -21.32 7.53
N TYR A 20 22.65 -20.75 8.74
CA TYR A 20 23.50 -21.21 9.85
C TYR A 20 23.13 -22.62 10.32
N LEU A 21 21.82 -22.94 10.36
CA LEU A 21 21.35 -24.28 10.70
C LEU A 21 21.84 -25.33 9.69
N GLU A 22 21.76 -25.02 8.39
CA GLU A 22 22.27 -25.88 7.32
C GLU A 22 23.77 -26.18 7.52
N ARG A 23 24.57 -25.13 7.75
CA ARG A 23 26.02 -25.26 7.99
C ARG A 23 26.33 -26.11 9.21
N LEU A 24 25.53 -25.97 10.27
CA LEU A 24 25.71 -26.74 11.50
C LEU A 24 25.36 -28.22 11.28
N GLN A 25 24.29 -28.52 10.55
CA GLN A 25 23.95 -29.90 10.17
C GLN A 25 25.04 -30.53 9.32
N THR A 26 25.59 -29.81 8.33
CA THR A 26 26.73 -30.28 7.52
C THR A 26 27.98 -30.52 8.37
N ALA A 27 28.31 -29.59 9.28
CA ALA A 27 29.50 -29.72 10.14
C ALA A 27 29.41 -30.88 11.14
N MET A 28 28.20 -31.28 11.50
CA MET A 28 27.95 -32.39 12.42
C MET A 28 27.82 -33.75 11.71
N ASP A 29 28.01 -33.80 10.39
CA ASP A 29 27.83 -35.01 9.55
C ASP A 29 26.45 -35.66 9.75
N VAL A 30 25.44 -34.83 10.01
CA VAL A 30 24.05 -35.27 10.16
C VAL A 30 23.45 -35.39 8.77
N GLU A 31 23.75 -36.48 8.07
CA GLU A 31 23.00 -36.87 6.89
C GLU A 31 21.60 -37.35 7.32
N SER A 32 20.58 -36.56 7.01
CA SER A 32 19.19 -37.05 7.07
C SER A 32 18.29 -36.20 6.18
N GLU A 33 17.11 -36.74 5.87
CA GLU A 33 15.95 -36.12 5.18
C GLU A 33 15.64 -34.66 5.62
N GLN A 34 16.18 -34.20 6.75
CA GLN A 34 16.09 -32.84 7.26
C GLN A 34 16.80 -31.79 6.40
N GLY A 35 17.86 -32.16 5.65
CA GLY A 35 18.57 -31.25 4.76
C GLY A 35 17.71 -30.81 3.56
N ASP A 36 16.95 -31.75 3.00
CA ASP A 36 16.03 -31.47 1.90
C ASP A 36 14.84 -30.61 2.38
N GLN A 37 14.29 -30.91 3.56
CA GLN A 37 13.23 -30.11 4.18
C GLN A 37 13.66 -28.66 4.44
N LEU A 38 14.89 -28.43 4.89
CA LEU A 38 15.41 -27.08 5.15
C LEU A 38 15.50 -26.26 3.86
N LYS A 39 15.92 -26.90 2.77
CA LYS A 39 15.98 -26.29 1.45
C LYS A 39 14.59 -25.94 0.92
N GLU A 40 13.63 -26.87 1.03
CA GLU A 40 12.24 -26.66 0.64
C GLU A 40 11.61 -25.48 1.40
N ILE A 41 11.77 -25.44 2.74
CA ILE A 41 11.25 -24.35 3.59
C ILE A 41 11.86 -23.00 3.19
N ARG A 42 13.16 -22.97 2.92
CA ARG A 42 13.85 -21.74 2.49
C ARG A 42 13.32 -21.25 1.14
N GLU A 43 13.15 -22.15 0.18
CA GLU A 43 12.60 -21.83 -1.15
C GLU A 43 11.15 -21.32 -1.06
N GLU A 44 10.32 -21.96 -0.24
CA GLU A 44 8.94 -21.52 0.02
C GLU A 44 8.91 -20.12 0.65
N LEU A 45 9.76 -19.85 1.64
CA LEU A 45 9.91 -18.54 2.28
C LEU A 45 10.27 -17.45 1.26
N PHE A 46 11.24 -17.67 0.38
CA PHE A 46 11.60 -16.74 -0.68
C PHE A 46 10.43 -16.45 -1.62
N LEU A 47 9.72 -17.51 -2.04
CA LEU A 47 8.61 -17.39 -2.96
C LEU A 47 7.43 -16.62 -2.35
N VAL A 48 7.08 -16.91 -1.09
CA VAL A 48 5.99 -16.22 -0.39
C VAL A 48 6.36 -14.77 -0.10
N PHE A 49 7.59 -14.50 0.34
CA PHE A 49 8.05 -13.13 0.60
C PHE A 49 8.09 -12.29 -0.67
N GLY A 50 8.58 -12.83 -1.79
CA GLY A 50 8.57 -12.12 -3.07
C GLY A 50 7.15 -11.78 -3.56
N LYS A 51 6.18 -12.69 -3.37
CA LYS A 51 4.76 -12.39 -3.66
C LYS A 51 4.22 -11.29 -2.75
N TYR A 52 4.57 -11.32 -1.47
CA TYR A 52 4.19 -10.29 -0.51
C TYR A 52 4.73 -8.91 -0.88
N GLU A 53 6.03 -8.80 -1.22
CA GLU A 53 6.62 -7.53 -1.67
C GLU A 53 5.95 -6.99 -2.93
N LYS A 54 5.64 -7.87 -3.89
CA LYS A 54 4.93 -7.47 -5.11
C LYS A 54 3.54 -6.89 -4.80
N LEU A 55 2.78 -7.52 -3.91
CA LEU A 55 1.45 -7.03 -3.51
C LEU A 55 1.53 -5.68 -2.79
N ILE A 56 2.57 -5.45 -1.97
CA ILE A 56 2.79 -4.13 -1.37
C ILE A 56 3.03 -3.09 -2.45
N GLN A 57 3.86 -3.38 -3.44
CA GLN A 57 4.14 -2.45 -4.52
C GLN A 57 2.88 -2.11 -5.32
N GLU A 58 2.09 -3.12 -5.69
CA GLU A 58 0.81 -2.91 -6.38
C GLU A 58 -0.15 -2.05 -5.55
N LEU A 59 -0.20 -2.25 -4.23
CA LEU A 59 -1.01 -1.43 -3.33
C LEU A 59 -0.50 0.02 -3.28
N CYS A 60 0.82 0.23 -3.19
CA CYS A 60 1.43 1.55 -3.22
C CYS A 60 1.10 2.30 -4.51
N ASP A 61 1.15 1.61 -5.65
CA ASP A 61 0.81 2.19 -6.95
C ASP A 61 -0.66 2.60 -6.99
N GLN A 62 -1.58 1.75 -6.51
CA GLN A 62 -3.00 2.08 -6.43
C GLN A 62 -3.28 3.25 -5.47
N VAL A 63 -2.58 3.32 -4.34
CA VAL A 63 -2.68 4.45 -3.41
C VAL A 63 -2.22 5.74 -4.08
N ALA A 64 -1.14 5.71 -4.85
CA ALA A 64 -0.65 6.87 -5.59
C ALA A 64 -1.66 7.35 -6.64
N VAL A 65 -2.24 6.43 -7.41
CA VAL A 65 -3.30 6.75 -8.40
C VAL A 65 -4.52 7.37 -7.73
N TYR A 66 -4.96 6.79 -6.61
CA TYR A 66 -6.10 7.32 -5.85
C TYR A 66 -5.81 8.71 -5.29
N GLN A 67 -4.62 8.92 -4.72
CA GLN A 67 -4.20 10.22 -4.20
C GLN A 67 -4.19 11.27 -5.31
N ASP A 68 -3.58 10.98 -6.47
CA ASP A 68 -3.56 11.89 -7.61
C ASP A 68 -4.98 12.26 -8.08
N LEU A 69 -5.87 11.27 -8.20
CA LEU A 69 -7.27 11.53 -8.54
C LEU A 69 -7.97 12.39 -7.48
N TYR A 70 -7.77 12.08 -6.20
CA TYR A 70 -8.32 12.87 -5.09
C TYR A 70 -7.84 14.32 -5.15
N TYR A 71 -6.53 14.55 -5.36
CA TYR A 71 -5.97 15.89 -5.45
C TYR A 71 -6.50 16.64 -6.68
N LYS A 72 -6.57 15.98 -7.84
CA LYS A 72 -7.16 16.54 -9.07
C LYS A 72 -8.61 16.97 -8.84
N VAL A 73 -9.43 16.13 -8.21
CA VAL A 73 -10.83 16.45 -7.95
C VAL A 73 -10.95 17.58 -6.93
N LYS A 74 -10.28 17.46 -5.78
CA LYS A 74 -10.43 18.37 -4.65
C LYS A 74 -9.87 19.77 -4.90
N PHE A 75 -8.70 19.88 -5.53
CA PHE A 75 -7.98 21.15 -5.60
C PHE A 75 -8.04 21.80 -6.98
N ARG A 76 -8.35 21.05 -8.04
CA ARG A 76 -8.43 21.58 -9.40
C ARG A 76 -9.85 21.60 -9.92
N PHE A 77 -10.45 20.43 -10.13
CA PHE A 77 -11.75 20.33 -10.79
C PHE A 77 -12.87 21.01 -10.01
N LEU A 78 -13.05 20.66 -8.73
CA LEU A 78 -14.17 21.14 -7.93
C LEU A 78 -14.09 22.66 -7.70
N PRO A 79 -12.95 23.26 -7.31
CA PRO A 79 -12.86 24.72 -7.15
C PRO A 79 -13.06 25.49 -8.46
N GLU A 80 -12.52 25.00 -9.58
CA GLU A 80 -12.70 25.64 -10.89
C GLU A 80 -14.18 25.64 -11.31
N LYS A 81 -14.87 24.51 -11.14
CA LYS A 81 -16.30 24.40 -11.47
C LYS A 81 -17.17 25.26 -10.56
N LEU A 82 -16.93 25.25 -9.25
CA LEU A 82 -17.69 26.07 -8.30
C LEU A 82 -17.45 27.56 -8.52
N LYS A 83 -16.22 27.97 -8.85
CA LYS A 83 -15.90 29.37 -9.21
C LYS A 83 -16.60 29.82 -10.49
N ALA A 84 -16.67 28.94 -11.50
CA ALA A 84 -17.40 29.23 -12.73
C ALA A 84 -18.91 29.39 -12.46
N LEU A 85 -19.52 28.45 -11.73
CA LEU A 85 -20.94 28.49 -11.37
C LEU A 85 -21.30 29.72 -10.53
N ARG A 86 -20.42 30.14 -9.61
CA ARG A 86 -20.63 31.37 -8.81
C ARG A 86 -20.71 32.64 -9.66
N ARG A 87 -20.08 32.66 -10.83
CA ARG A 87 -20.13 33.81 -11.74
C ARG A 87 -21.40 33.85 -12.59
N THR A 88 -22.07 32.72 -12.73
CA THR A 88 -23.23 32.57 -13.63
C THR A 88 -24.56 32.49 -12.89
N VAL A 89 -24.57 31.94 -11.67
CA VAL A 89 -25.80 31.76 -10.88
C VAL A 89 -26.11 33.06 -10.12
N PRO A 90 -27.29 33.69 -10.34
CA PRO A 90 -27.71 34.87 -9.58
C PRO A 90 -27.87 34.53 -8.09
N GLU A 91 -27.50 35.47 -7.20
CA GLU A 91 -27.59 35.25 -5.75
C GLU A 91 -29.03 35.08 -5.24
N THR A 92 -30.01 35.54 -6.00
CA THR A 92 -31.45 35.41 -5.72
C THR A 92 -32.03 34.08 -6.17
N ALA A 93 -31.28 33.27 -6.92
CA ALA A 93 -31.74 32.00 -7.48
C ALA A 93 -31.65 30.88 -6.42
N GLN A 94 -32.60 29.94 -6.45
CA GLN A 94 -32.64 28.83 -5.48
C GLN A 94 -31.42 27.91 -5.60
N GLU A 95 -30.85 27.80 -6.81
CA GLU A 95 -29.63 27.08 -7.15
C GLU A 95 -28.39 27.64 -6.43
N PHE A 96 -28.42 28.92 -6.03
CA PHE A 96 -27.33 29.55 -5.29
C PHE A 96 -27.15 28.95 -3.89
N ILE A 97 -28.23 28.45 -3.27
CA ILE A 97 -28.18 27.76 -1.97
C ILE A 97 -27.36 26.47 -2.09
N LEU A 98 -27.64 25.66 -3.12
CA LEU A 98 -26.92 24.42 -3.40
C LEU A 98 -25.45 24.68 -3.74
N LEU A 99 -25.17 25.77 -4.47
CA LEU A 99 -23.80 26.19 -4.78
C LEU A 99 -23.02 26.58 -3.51
N ARG A 100 -23.63 27.37 -2.61
CA ARG A 100 -23.01 27.80 -1.36
C ARG A 100 -22.70 26.61 -0.44
N GLU A 101 -23.59 25.63 -0.33
CA GLU A 101 -23.33 24.41 0.41
C GLU A 101 -22.19 23.58 -0.20
N SER A 102 -22.17 23.47 -1.53
CA SER A 102 -21.13 22.73 -2.26
C SER A 102 -19.75 23.36 -2.04
N ILE A 103 -19.66 24.70 -2.07
CA ILE A 103 -18.46 25.46 -1.73
C ILE A 103 -18.03 25.18 -0.29
N ARG A 104 -18.95 25.32 0.68
CA ARG A 104 -18.64 25.05 2.09
C ARG A 104 -18.10 23.63 2.31
N LYS A 105 -18.71 22.62 1.69
CA LYS A 105 -18.28 21.21 1.79
C LYS A 105 -16.92 20.96 1.11
N SER A 106 -16.63 21.66 0.01
CA SER A 106 -15.36 21.51 -0.73
C SER A 106 -14.13 21.98 0.06
N TYR A 107 -14.27 23.01 0.89
CA TYR A 107 -13.18 23.54 1.71
C TYR A 107 -12.89 22.69 2.95
N GLY A 108 -13.79 21.76 3.29
CA GLY A 108 -13.68 20.95 4.50
C GLY A 108 -13.92 21.78 5.75
N SER A 109 -14.96 21.43 6.50
CA SER A 109 -14.92 21.56 7.96
C SER A 109 -14.15 20.38 8.52
#